data_AF-M7CU41-F1
#
_entry.id   AF-M7CU41-F1
#
_cell.length_a   1.000
_cell.length_b   1.000
_cell.length_c   1.000
_cell.angle_alpha   90.00
_cell.angle_beta   90.00
_cell.angle_gamma   90.00
#
_symmetry.space_group_name_H-M   'P 1'
#
loop_
_entity.id
_entity.type
_entity.pdbx_description
1 polymer ?
#
loop_
_entity_poly.entity_id
_entity_poly.type
_entity_poly.pdbx_seq_one_letter_code
_entity_poly.pdbx_strand_id
1 'polypeptide(L)'
;MKGICTAFLTLALVLTPPLTWAGTELAKNPPEAYRFSYQTASNGRVVPSSVCKEYSGLDWKGCRRYAQWHFAVQCWQLGYDMKNTTGSVRRKMKNQKDFFCDAKRRVTPLK
;
A
#
# COMPACT_ATOMS: atom_id res chain seq x y z
N MET A 1 -46.83 -19.29 39.37
CA MET A 1 -46.68 -19.70 37.95
C MET A 1 -45.19 -19.80 37.64
N LYS A 2 -44.80 -20.92 37.04
CA LYS A 2 -43.47 -21.25 36.48
C LYS A 2 -43.02 -20.07 35.59
N GLY A 3 -41.79 -19.57 35.61
CA GLY A 3 -40.52 -20.28 35.54
C GLY A 3 -39.85 -19.86 34.22
N ILE A 4 -38.84 -18.98 34.33
CA ILE A 4 -37.62 -18.86 33.50
C ILE A 4 -37.74 -19.20 32.02
N CYS A 5 -37.49 -18.23 31.12
CA CYS A 5 -36.26 -18.22 30.30
C CYS A 5 -36.25 -16.99 29.38
N THR A 6 -35.53 -15.97 29.81
CA THR A 6 -34.92 -14.96 28.94
C THR A 6 -34.00 -15.65 27.93
N ALA A 7 -34.37 -15.64 26.65
CA ALA A 7 -33.45 -15.95 25.56
C ALA A 7 -33.03 -14.63 24.91
N PHE A 8 -31.98 -14.02 25.47
CA PHE A 8 -31.20 -12.99 24.80
C PHE A 8 -30.45 -13.67 23.64
N LEU A 9 -31.00 -13.62 22.43
CA LEU A 9 -30.21 -13.87 21.23
C LEU A 9 -29.47 -12.57 20.87
N THR A 10 -28.32 -12.36 21.49
CA THR A 10 -27.34 -11.37 21.00
C THR A 10 -26.77 -11.91 19.70
N LEU A 11 -27.35 -11.48 18.57
CA LEU A 11 -26.78 -11.67 17.25
C LEU A 11 -25.48 -10.85 17.20
N ALA A 12 -24.35 -11.50 17.44
CA ALA A 12 -23.03 -10.91 17.23
C ALA A 12 -22.84 -10.74 15.71
N LEU A 13 -23.28 -9.58 15.20
CA LEU A 13 -22.94 -9.15 13.86
C LEU A 13 -21.43 -8.90 13.87
N VAL A 14 -20.67 -9.87 13.36
CA VAL A 14 -19.25 -9.73 13.06
C VAL A 14 -19.14 -8.62 12.02
N LEU A 15 -18.87 -7.40 12.48
CA LEU A 15 -18.40 -6.30 11.65
C LEU A 15 -17.01 -6.69 11.13
N THR A 16 -16.97 -7.54 10.12
CA THR A 16 -15.83 -7.55 9.22
C THR A 16 -15.76 -6.14 8.63
N PRO A 17 -14.67 -5.39 8.85
CA PRO A 17 -14.49 -4.19 8.06
C PRO A 17 -14.53 -4.65 6.59
N PRO A 18 -15.27 -3.98 5.69
CA PRO A 18 -15.00 -4.19 4.28
C PRO A 18 -13.50 -3.94 4.11
N LEU A 19 -12.80 -4.86 3.44
CA LEU A 19 -11.48 -4.53 2.91
C LEU A 19 -11.70 -3.31 2.03
N THR A 20 -11.51 -2.12 2.57
CA THR A 20 -11.53 -0.89 1.82
C THR A 20 -10.24 -0.90 1.03
N TRP A 21 -10.30 -1.47 -0.17
CA TRP A 21 -9.31 -1.23 -1.21
C TRP A 21 -9.39 0.26 -1.52
N ALA A 22 -8.61 1.05 -0.79
CA ALA A 22 -8.42 2.46 -1.06
C ALA A 22 -7.57 2.57 -2.34
N GLY A 23 -8.21 2.41 -3.50
CA GLY A 23 -7.64 2.72 -4.80
C GLY A 23 -7.68 4.23 -5.00
N THR A 24 -6.62 4.93 -4.60
CA THR A 24 -6.47 6.38 -4.83
C THR A 24 -6.15 6.71 -6.29
N GLU A 25 -6.71 7.83 -6.73
CA GLU A 25 -6.84 8.28 -8.12
C GLU A 25 -5.52 8.40 -8.90
N LEU A 26 -5.57 7.92 -10.16
CA LEU A 26 -4.60 8.18 -11.22
C LEU A 26 -4.36 9.69 -11.28
N ALA A 27 -3.13 10.19 -11.46
CA ALA A 27 -3.01 11.51 -12.10
C ALA A 27 -3.27 11.35 -13.63
N LYS A 28 -4.52 11.01 -13.95
CA LYS A 28 -5.29 11.23 -15.18
C LYS A 28 -5.20 10.32 -16.41
N ASN A 29 -4.34 9.28 -16.50
CA ASN A 29 -4.47 8.07 -17.37
C ASN A 29 -3.09 7.41 -17.65
N PRO A 30 -2.46 6.73 -16.68
CA PRO A 30 -1.35 5.83 -16.97
C PRO A 30 -1.80 4.70 -17.91
N PRO A 31 -1.00 4.36 -18.94
CA PRO A 31 -1.30 3.26 -19.84
C PRO A 31 -1.48 1.97 -19.02
N GLU A 32 -2.41 1.13 -19.44
CA GLU A 32 -2.97 -0.05 -18.75
C GLU A 32 -1.94 -1.18 -18.42
N ALA A 33 -0.64 -0.92 -18.49
CA ALA A 33 0.39 -1.88 -18.15
C ALA A 33 0.74 -1.80 -16.66
N TYR A 34 0.03 -2.60 -15.87
CA TYR A 34 0.30 -2.99 -14.47
C TYR A 34 -0.20 -2.02 -13.37
N ARG A 35 -1.47 -2.21 -12.96
CA ARG A 35 -1.80 -2.03 -11.54
C ARG A 35 -0.90 -2.96 -10.73
N PHE A 36 -0.29 -2.47 -9.64
CA PHE A 36 0.53 -3.31 -8.76
C PHE A 36 -0.01 -3.27 -7.34
N SER A 37 -0.04 -4.43 -6.71
CA SER A 37 -0.39 -4.57 -5.29
C SER A 37 0.88 -4.76 -4.44
N TYR A 38 0.81 -4.40 -3.16
CA TYR A 38 1.83 -4.70 -2.16
C TYR A 38 1.22 -4.72 -0.76
N GLN A 39 1.87 -5.43 0.16
CA GLN A 39 1.55 -5.46 1.58
C GLN A 39 2.69 -4.82 2.39
N THR A 40 2.35 -4.30 3.55
CA THR A 40 3.31 -3.81 4.55
C THR A 40 3.35 -4.75 5.74
N ALA A 41 4.55 -4.97 6.28
CA ALA A 41 4.73 -5.68 7.53
C ALA A 41 4.33 -4.79 8.72
N SER A 42 4.26 -5.36 9.92
CA SER A 42 3.96 -4.64 11.17
C SER A 42 4.94 -3.48 11.46
N ASN A 43 6.15 -3.54 10.92
CA ASN A 43 7.15 -2.46 11.02
C ASN A 43 7.00 -1.38 9.93
N GLY A 44 5.90 -1.39 9.16
CA GLY A 44 5.60 -0.41 8.11
C GLY A 44 6.40 -0.56 6.82
N ARG A 45 7.23 -1.59 6.68
CA ARG A 45 8.04 -1.82 5.48
C ARG A 45 7.30 -2.68 4.47
N VAL A 46 7.54 -2.42 3.18
CA VAL A 46 6.98 -3.26 2.09
C VAL A 46 7.52 -4.69 2.20
N VAL A 47 6.62 -5.67 2.11
CA VAL A 47 6.95 -7.10 2.04
C VAL A 47 7.29 -7.46 0.59
N PRO A 48 8.56 -7.73 0.22
CA PRO A 48 8.96 -7.83 -1.18
C PRO A 48 8.28 -8.97 -1.95
N SER A 49 7.92 -10.05 -1.26
CA SER A 49 7.22 -11.21 -1.85
C SER A 49 5.74 -10.95 -2.13
N SER A 50 5.15 -9.94 -1.50
CA SER A 50 3.75 -9.58 -1.73
C SER A 50 3.53 -8.74 -2.99
N VAL A 51 4.61 -8.17 -3.54
CA VAL A 51 4.53 -7.24 -4.66
C VAL A 51 4.20 -8.00 -5.93
N CYS A 52 3.10 -7.61 -6.57
CA CYS A 52 2.60 -8.23 -7.80
C CYS A 52 2.32 -9.73 -7.67
N LYS A 53 1.97 -10.22 -6.47
CA LYS A 53 1.81 -11.66 -6.19
C LYS A 53 0.73 -12.34 -7.04
N GLU A 54 -0.18 -11.57 -7.61
CA GLU A 54 -1.25 -11.99 -8.51
C GLU A 54 -0.77 -12.32 -9.93
N TYR A 55 0.44 -11.87 -10.29
CA TYR A 55 1.04 -12.11 -11.60
C TYR A 55 2.06 -13.25 -11.55
N SER A 56 2.34 -13.85 -12.71
CA SER A 56 3.41 -14.84 -12.87
C SER A 56 4.24 -14.58 -14.15
N GLY A 57 5.38 -15.25 -14.30
CA GLY A 57 6.20 -15.16 -15.51
C GLY A 57 6.65 -13.74 -15.89
N LEU A 58 6.44 -13.38 -17.16
CA LEU A 58 6.82 -12.07 -17.71
C LEU A 58 5.98 -10.93 -17.13
N ASP A 59 4.69 -11.17 -16.88
CA ASP A 59 3.79 -10.16 -16.31
C ASP A 59 4.21 -9.78 -14.90
N TRP A 60 4.65 -10.76 -14.11
CA TRP A 60 5.21 -10.51 -12.79
C TRP A 60 6.48 -9.65 -12.85
N LYS A 61 7.37 -9.93 -13.81
CA LYS A 61 8.57 -9.10 -14.05
C LYS A 61 8.20 -7.68 -14.47
N GLY A 62 7.23 -7.54 -15.39
CA GLY A 62 6.72 -6.24 -15.84
C GLY A 62 6.11 -5.43 -14.70
N CYS A 63 5.22 -6.04 -13.94
CA CYS A 63 4.59 -5.43 -12.77
C CYS A 63 5.62 -4.99 -11.71
N ARG A 64 6.60 -5.84 -11.38
CA ARG A 64 7.64 -5.46 -10.40
C ARG A 64 8.54 -4.34 -10.90
N ARG A 65 8.86 -4.31 -12.19
CA ARG A 65 9.62 -3.20 -12.80
C ARG A 65 8.83 -1.89 -12.68
N TYR A 66 7.53 -1.93 -12.96
CA TYR A 66 6.66 -0.77 -12.79
C TYR A 66 6.54 -0.33 -11.33
N ALA A 67 6.32 -1.27 -10.40
CA ALA A 67 6.26 -0.99 -8.96
C ALA A 67 7.55 -0.30 -8.47
N GLN A 68 8.72 -0.80 -8.87
CA GLN A 68 9.99 -0.16 -8.52
C GLN A 68 10.08 1.26 -9.07
N TRP A 69 9.74 1.46 -10.36
CA TRP A 69 9.74 2.78 -10.97
C TRP A 69 8.83 3.75 -10.21
N HIS A 70 7.62 3.33 -9.84
CA HIS A 70 6.68 4.13 -9.06
C HIS A 70 7.31 4.55 -7.71
N PHE A 71 7.87 3.59 -6.95
CA PHE A 71 8.53 3.90 -5.68
C PHE A 71 9.72 4.87 -5.86
N ALA A 72 10.44 4.75 -6.98
CA ALA A 72 11.55 5.66 -7.29
C ALA A 72 11.07 7.08 -7.59
N VAL A 73 10.00 7.24 -8.37
CA VAL A 73 9.41 8.55 -8.68
C VAL A 73 8.90 9.23 -7.41
N GLN A 74 8.16 8.51 -6.57
CA GLN A 74 7.64 9.07 -5.31
C GLN A 74 8.76 9.47 -4.33
N CYS A 75 9.80 8.64 -4.20
CA CYS A 75 10.99 8.95 -3.40
C CYS A 75 11.69 10.23 -3.88
N TRP A 76 11.80 10.43 -5.20
CA TRP A 76 12.42 11.62 -5.77
C TRP A 76 11.54 12.88 -5.63
N GLN A 77 10.26 12.77 -5.97
CA GLN A 77 9.31 13.89 -5.94
C GLN A 77 9.17 14.46 -4.53
N LEU A 78 8.97 13.61 -3.52
CA LEU A 78 8.91 14.04 -2.13
C LEU A 78 10.23 14.68 -1.67
N GLY A 79 11.36 14.20 -2.18
CA GLY A 79 12.66 14.82 -1.92
C GLY A 79 12.77 16.24 -2.48
N TYR A 80 12.20 16.47 -3.67
CA TYR A 80 12.11 17.80 -4.28
C TYR A 80 11.15 18.71 -3.49
N ASP A 81 9.92 18.27 -3.24
CA ASP A 81 8.87 19.05 -2.59
C ASP A 81 9.23 19.42 -1.13
N MET A 82 9.98 18.53 -0.45
CA MET A 82 10.49 18.82 0.89
C MET A 82 11.39 20.06 0.92
N LYS A 83 12.12 20.40 -0.16
CA LYS A 83 13.03 21.57 -0.15
C LYS A 83 12.31 22.88 0.17
N ASN A 84 11.04 22.98 -0.25
CA ASN A 84 10.23 24.18 -0.10
C ASN A 84 9.24 24.10 1.08
N THR A 85 9.37 23.08 1.94
CA THR A 85 8.41 22.82 3.03
C THR A 85 9.10 22.77 4.40
N THR A 86 8.44 23.30 5.43
CA THR A 86 8.93 23.37 6.81
C THR A 86 7.94 22.75 7.81
N GLY A 87 8.35 22.67 9.08
CA GLY A 87 7.47 22.26 10.20
C GLY A 87 6.94 20.82 10.14
N SER A 88 5.71 20.63 10.61
CA SER A 88 5.04 19.33 10.73
C SER A 88 4.76 18.69 9.37
N VAL A 89 4.49 19.50 8.33
CA VAL A 89 4.27 19.04 6.95
C VAL A 89 5.55 18.41 6.42
N ARG A 90 6.71 19.07 6.59
CA ARG A 90 8.02 18.51 6.22
C ARG A 90 8.29 17.16 6.90
N ARG A 91 7.91 17.02 8.18
CA ARG A 91 8.09 15.76 8.93
C ARG A 91 7.23 14.63 8.33
N LYS A 92 5.96 14.90 8.03
CA LYS A 92 5.07 13.93 7.36
C LYS A 92 5.62 13.50 6.00
N MET A 93 6.05 14.47 5.18
CA MET A 93 6.65 14.21 3.87
C MET A 93 7.96 13.42 3.98
N LYS A 94 8.79 13.70 5.00
CA LYS A 94 10.01 12.92 5.26
C LYS A 94 9.68 11.45 5.49
N ASN A 95 8.69 11.16 6.34
CA ASN A 95 8.29 9.79 6.63
C ASN A 95 7.78 9.07 5.37
N GLN A 96 6.99 9.76 4.55
CA GLN A 96 6.52 9.22 3.27
C GLN A 96 7.71 8.97 2.31
N LYS A 97 8.64 9.92 2.21
CA LYS A 97 9.84 9.78 1.39
C LYS A 97 10.65 8.57 1.82
N ASP A 98 10.90 8.44 3.13
CA ASP A 98 11.69 7.35 3.69
C ASP A 98 11.03 5.99 3.41
N PHE A 99 9.69 5.90 3.49
CA PHE A 99 8.92 4.74 3.06
C PHE A 99 9.14 4.40 1.58
N PHE A 100 8.94 5.34 0.67
CA PHE A 100 9.10 5.08 -0.77
C PHE A 100 10.54 4.75 -1.18
N CYS A 101 11.53 5.40 -0.56
CA CYS A 101 12.93 5.10 -0.81
C CYS A 101 13.35 3.72 -0.24
N ASP A 102 12.77 3.27 0.88
CA ASP A 102 12.94 1.90 1.38
C ASP A 102 12.23 0.88 0.48
N ALA A 103 10.99 1.15 0.07
CA ALA A 103 10.24 0.31 -0.88
C ALA A 103 11.00 0.11 -2.20
N LYS A 104 11.55 1.18 -2.79
CA LYS A 104 12.40 1.12 -3.99
C LYS A 104 13.59 0.18 -3.82
N ARG A 105 14.26 0.21 -2.66
CA ARG A 105 15.43 -0.64 -2.38
C ARG A 105 15.06 -2.11 -2.25
N ARG A 106 13.90 -2.38 -1.66
CA ARG A 106 13.36 -3.73 -1.45
C ARG A 106 12.81 -4.37 -2.71
N VAL A 107 12.19 -3.57 -3.56
CA VAL A 107 11.57 -4.03 -4.80
C VAL A 107 12.59 -3.87 -5.91
N THR A 108 13.53 -4.80 -5.98
CA THR A 108 14.48 -4.88 -7.08
C THR A 108 13.81 -5.59 -8.27
N PRO A 109 13.92 -5.06 -9.50
CA PRO A 109 13.60 -5.80 -10.71
C PRO A 109 14.64 -6.90 -10.81
N LEU A 110 14.18 -8.13 -10.98
CA LEU A 110 15.10 -9.22 -11.25
C LEU A 110 15.74 -8.98 -12.62
N LYS A 111 17.07 -9.17 -12.65
CA LYS A 111 17.87 -9.12 -13.87
C LYS A 111 17.42 -10.19 -14.86
#